data_AF-A0A419I2E1-F1
#
_entry.id   AF-A0A419I2E1-F1
#
_cell.length_a   1.000
_cell.length_b   1.000
_cell.length_c   1.000
_cell.angle_alpha   90.00
_cell.angle_beta   90.00
_cell.angle_gamma   90.00
#
_symmetry.space_group_name_H-M   'P 1'
#
loop_
_entity.id
_entity.type
_entity.pdbx_description
1 polymer ?
#
loop_
_entity_poly.entity_id
_entity_poly.type
_entity_poly.pdbx_seq_one_letter_code
_entity_poly.pdbx_strand_id
1 'polypeptide(L)'
;MTGDGRAAAPRAAGNSPRRRTARAATPERAARVTPDADNAPTAEIPAVSEVEDTAVRAKQIPEAAVARLAVYLRVLSGLAEQGATTVSSEELSASAGVNSAKLRKDLSYLGSYGTRGVGYEVRVLVSQIERILGLTRQHRVAVVGIGNLGHALANYGGFPGRGFPVEALFDTDPDLIGIPVGGIPVSHLEEIPRICAERQISVGIIATPPTAAQSVCDRLVTGGVQCVLNFAPVVLRVPAHVEVRKVDLAVELQILSFHVARRADHAEAVARNRGNPGLPGAGLPTDNGGTGDGRNGAGTDGGLGMVVR
;
A
#
# COMPACT_ATOMS: atom_id res chain seq x y z
N MET A 1 -8.42 -59.89 36.17
CA MET A 1 -7.60 -59.42 35.03
C MET A 1 -6.55 -58.47 35.60
N THR A 2 -5.29 -58.91 35.52
CA THR A 2 -3.99 -58.21 35.60
C THR A 2 -4.02 -56.72 35.23
N GLY A 3 -3.26 -55.78 35.81
CA GLY A 3 -2.17 -55.85 36.80
C GLY A 3 -1.67 -54.43 37.19
N ASP A 4 -0.75 -54.40 38.16
CA ASP A 4 0.27 -53.41 38.59
C ASP A 4 0.30 -51.98 38.01
N GLY A 5 0.69 -50.91 38.71
CA GLY A 5 1.33 -50.77 40.01
C GLY A 5 1.80 -49.33 40.26
N ARG A 6 1.85 -48.96 41.55
CA ARG A 6 2.67 -47.95 42.28
C ARG A 6 3.37 -46.80 41.52
N ALA A 7 3.27 -45.58 42.08
CA ALA A 7 4.40 -44.90 42.75
C ALA A 7 3.97 -43.61 43.49
N ALA A 8 4.69 -43.30 44.57
CA ALA A 8 4.41 -42.27 45.56
C ALA A 8 5.55 -41.24 45.66
N ALA A 9 5.18 -39.95 45.83
CA ALA A 9 5.82 -38.84 46.60
C ALA A 9 7.28 -38.40 46.27
N PRO A 10 7.86 -37.32 46.87
CA PRO A 10 7.34 -36.24 47.72
C PRO A 10 7.89 -34.80 47.40
N ARG A 11 7.65 -33.88 48.36
CA ARG A 11 7.85 -32.42 48.46
C ARG A 11 9.29 -31.90 48.78
N ALA A 12 9.52 -30.63 48.40
CA ALA A 12 10.08 -29.45 49.12
C ALA A 12 11.58 -29.27 49.52
N ALA A 13 11.93 -27.95 49.59
CA ALA A 13 13.11 -27.25 50.15
C ALA A 13 14.36 -27.18 49.23
N GLY A 14 15.11 -26.08 49.06
CA GLY A 14 15.18 -24.76 49.66
C GLY A 14 16.55 -24.11 49.33
N ASN A 15 16.68 -22.80 49.59
CA ASN A 15 17.91 -22.04 49.89
C ASN A 15 18.65 -21.23 48.79
N SER A 16 18.82 -19.93 49.09
CA SER A 16 19.81 -18.95 48.59
C SER A 16 20.56 -18.38 49.82
N PRO A 17 21.54 -17.47 49.69
CA PRO A 17 22.84 -17.57 49.03
C PRO A 17 24.02 -17.35 50.02
N ARG A 18 25.26 -17.73 49.63
CA ARG A 18 26.46 -17.54 50.45
C ARG A 18 27.14 -16.18 50.18
N ARG A 19 27.38 -15.44 51.27
CA ARG A 19 28.18 -14.21 51.39
C ARG A 19 29.62 -14.59 51.76
N ARG A 20 30.65 -13.95 51.18
CA ARG A 20 32.05 -14.08 51.63
C ARG A 20 32.71 -12.70 51.75
N THR A 21 32.93 -12.35 53.02
CA THR A 21 33.93 -11.51 53.71
C THR A 21 34.87 -10.54 52.96
N ALA A 22 35.02 -9.38 53.60
CA ALA A 22 35.87 -8.21 53.32
C ALA A 22 37.37 -8.37 53.65
N ARG A 23 38.20 -7.44 53.14
CA ARG A 23 39.39 -6.92 53.85
C ARG A 23 39.73 -5.49 53.40
N ALA A 24 40.14 -4.66 54.36
CA ALA A 24 40.34 -3.21 54.33
C ALA A 24 41.78 -2.78 54.02
N ALA A 25 41.98 -1.53 53.57
CA ALA A 25 42.90 -0.52 54.14
C ALA A 25 43.02 0.75 53.25
N THR A 26 42.90 1.93 53.89
CA THR A 26 43.26 3.32 53.45
C THR A 26 44.72 3.60 53.94
N PRO A 27 45.41 4.76 53.73
CA PRO A 27 45.10 6.02 53.03
C PRO A 27 46.26 6.61 52.16
N GLU A 28 46.05 7.68 51.36
CA GLU A 28 46.91 8.90 51.32
C GLU A 28 46.47 9.94 50.27
N ARG A 29 47.04 11.15 50.38
CA ARG A 29 46.48 12.47 50.07
C ARG A 29 47.25 13.18 48.94
N ALA A 30 46.49 13.88 48.09
CA ALA A 30 46.82 15.08 47.28
C ALA A 30 47.97 15.06 46.24
N ALA A 31 47.61 15.31 44.96
CA ALA A 31 48.26 16.32 44.12
C ALA A 31 47.39 16.64 42.89
N ARG A 32 47.36 17.92 42.52
CA ARG A 32 46.59 18.52 41.42
C ARG A 32 47.43 18.49 40.14
N VAL A 33 46.92 17.92 39.04
CA VAL A 33 47.40 18.14 37.67
C VAL A 33 46.19 18.15 36.73
N THR A 34 46.06 19.22 35.95
CA THR A 34 45.22 19.33 34.73
C THR A 34 46.16 19.30 33.51
N PRO A 35 45.65 19.25 32.28
CA PRO A 35 44.65 18.37 31.69
C PRO A 35 45.27 17.56 30.52
N ASP A 36 44.60 16.56 29.95
CA ASP A 36 44.72 16.29 28.52
C ASP A 36 43.55 15.46 27.97
N ALA A 37 43.32 15.70 26.68
CA ALA A 37 42.15 15.44 25.88
C ALA A 37 41.78 13.95 25.68
N ASP A 38 40.58 13.78 25.13
CA ASP A 38 40.02 12.57 24.50
C ASP A 38 39.53 11.44 25.42
N ASN A 39 38.26 11.54 25.87
CA ASN A 39 37.24 10.61 25.37
C ASN A 39 35.79 10.98 25.74
N ALA A 40 34.91 10.72 24.78
CA ALA A 40 33.44 10.57 24.82
C ALA A 40 32.55 11.83 24.82
N PRO A 41 31.96 12.18 23.66
CA PRO A 41 30.62 12.76 23.64
C PRO A 41 29.58 11.63 23.74
N THR A 42 28.79 11.64 24.80
CA THR A 42 27.46 11.05 24.82
C THR A 42 26.62 11.75 23.76
N ALA A 43 26.43 11.13 22.61
CA ALA A 43 25.48 11.60 21.61
C ALA A 43 24.07 11.20 22.07
N GLU A 44 23.32 12.19 22.57
CA GLU A 44 21.87 12.13 22.67
C GLU A 44 21.27 11.89 21.27
N ILE A 45 20.28 11.00 21.20
CA ILE A 45 19.54 10.68 19.97
C ILE A 45 18.50 11.78 19.73
N PRO A 46 18.50 12.49 18.58
CA PRO A 46 17.47 13.48 18.29
C PRO A 46 16.26 12.79 17.63
N ALA A 47 15.24 12.45 18.42
CA ALA A 47 14.00 11.82 17.94
C ALA A 47 13.01 12.78 17.23
N VAL A 48 13.34 14.08 17.16
CA VAL A 48 12.39 15.12 16.69
C VAL A 48 12.53 15.49 15.21
N SER A 49 13.64 15.17 14.53
CA SER A 49 13.85 15.57 13.12
C SER A 49 13.28 14.60 12.08
N GLU A 50 13.27 13.29 12.34
CA GLU A 50 12.90 12.30 11.32
C GLU A 50 11.39 12.21 11.04
N VAL A 51 10.56 12.51 12.04
CA VAL A 51 9.09 12.36 11.95
C VAL A 51 8.50 13.49 11.12
N GLU A 52 8.96 14.73 11.30
CA GLU A 52 8.57 15.87 10.47
C GLU A 52 8.99 15.68 9.01
N ASP A 53 10.21 15.19 8.77
CA ASP A 53 10.75 14.97 7.42
C ASP A 53 9.93 13.93 6.63
N THR A 54 9.40 12.92 7.32
CA THR A 54 8.52 11.90 6.71
C THR A 54 7.17 12.49 6.33
N ALA A 55 6.56 13.29 7.22
CA ALA A 55 5.26 13.91 6.99
C ALA A 55 5.30 14.93 5.85
N VAL A 56 6.40 15.67 5.70
CA VAL A 56 6.63 16.59 4.59
C VAL A 56 6.84 15.84 3.27
N ARG A 57 7.63 14.74 3.27
CA ARG A 57 7.83 13.90 2.07
C ARG A 57 6.54 13.21 1.62
N ALA A 58 5.73 12.70 2.54
CA ALA A 58 4.43 12.08 2.23
C ALA A 58 3.48 13.04 1.48
N LYS A 59 3.50 14.34 1.82
CA LYS A 59 2.72 15.38 1.11
C LYS A 59 3.20 15.65 -0.32
N GLN A 60 4.39 15.20 -0.71
CA GLN A 60 4.96 15.42 -2.06
C GLN A 60 4.78 14.21 -2.99
N ILE A 61 4.25 13.09 -2.51
CA ILE A 61 4.10 11.87 -3.30
C ILE A 61 2.80 11.95 -4.11
N PRO A 62 2.85 11.82 -5.46
CA PRO A 62 1.64 11.77 -6.26
C PRO A 62 0.75 10.58 -5.88
N GLU A 63 -0.58 10.75 -5.91
CA GLU A 63 -1.54 9.68 -5.57
C GLU A 63 -1.31 8.39 -6.38
N ALA A 64 -1.01 8.54 -7.67
CA ALA A 64 -0.68 7.41 -8.54
C ALA A 64 0.57 6.64 -8.06
N ALA A 65 1.54 7.32 -7.43
CA ALA A 65 2.70 6.67 -6.84
C ALA A 65 2.33 5.98 -5.50
N VAL A 66 1.48 6.59 -4.67
CA VAL A 66 0.96 5.96 -3.43
C VAL A 66 0.29 4.61 -3.73
N ALA A 67 -0.57 4.55 -4.75
CA ALA A 67 -1.19 3.30 -5.17
C ALA A 67 -0.16 2.23 -5.59
N ARG A 68 0.93 2.64 -6.27
CA ARG A 68 2.00 1.71 -6.67
C ARG A 68 2.89 1.29 -5.49
N LEU A 69 3.15 2.18 -4.53
CA LEU A 69 3.87 1.85 -3.29
C LEU A 69 3.16 0.73 -2.52
N ALA A 70 1.82 0.75 -2.46
CA ALA A 70 1.05 -0.34 -1.86
C ALA A 70 1.23 -1.68 -2.60
N VAL A 71 1.34 -1.66 -3.94
CA VAL A 71 1.65 -2.85 -4.74
C VAL A 71 3.07 -3.35 -4.46
N TYR A 72 4.05 -2.45 -4.36
CA TYR A 72 5.43 -2.80 -4.05
C TYR A 72 5.54 -3.43 -2.65
N LEU A 73 4.87 -2.85 -1.66
CA LEU A 73 4.81 -3.40 -0.31
C LEU A 73 4.30 -4.84 -0.31
N ARG A 74 3.25 -5.14 -1.06
CA ARG A 74 2.72 -6.52 -1.19
C ARG A 74 3.77 -7.48 -1.74
N VAL A 75 4.47 -7.10 -2.82
CA VAL A 75 5.50 -7.94 -3.43
C VAL A 75 6.68 -8.14 -2.46
N LEU A 76 7.16 -7.05 -1.85
CA LEU A 76 8.27 -7.08 -0.90
C LEU A 76 7.94 -7.90 0.35
N SER A 77 6.71 -7.83 0.85
CA SER A 77 6.27 -8.64 1.99
C SER A 77 6.34 -10.13 1.65
N GLY A 78 5.89 -10.53 0.45
CA GLY A 78 6.02 -11.91 0.00
C GLY A 78 7.47 -12.37 -0.15
N LEU A 79 8.36 -11.51 -0.66
CA LEU A 79 9.80 -11.79 -0.72
C LEU A 79 10.43 -11.92 0.68
N ALA A 80 10.01 -11.08 1.63
CA ALA A 80 10.49 -11.14 3.01
C ALA A 80 10.05 -12.43 3.71
N GLU A 81 8.82 -12.89 3.49
CA GLU A 81 8.31 -14.18 3.98
C GLU A 81 9.10 -15.36 3.41
N GLN A 82 9.60 -15.25 2.17
CA GLN A 82 10.47 -16.23 1.52
C GLN A 82 11.93 -16.15 1.98
N GLY A 83 12.27 -15.20 2.86
CA GLY A 83 13.61 -15.02 3.40
C GLY A 83 14.57 -14.23 2.50
N ALA A 84 14.07 -13.55 1.46
CA ALA A 84 14.90 -12.70 0.61
C ALA A 84 15.40 -11.49 1.39
N THR A 85 16.71 -11.23 1.33
CA THR A 85 17.35 -10.08 1.99
C THR A 85 17.50 -8.90 1.04
N THR A 86 17.69 -9.15 -0.26
CA THR A 86 17.87 -8.11 -1.28
C THR A 86 17.03 -8.38 -2.51
N VAL A 87 16.59 -7.32 -3.20
CA VAL A 87 15.86 -7.40 -4.48
C VAL A 87 16.36 -6.36 -5.46
N SER A 88 16.49 -6.71 -6.74
CA SER A 88 16.86 -5.73 -7.78
C SER A 88 15.68 -4.87 -8.21
N SER A 89 15.93 -3.70 -8.82
CA SER A 89 14.84 -2.88 -9.39
C SER A 89 14.10 -3.60 -10.51
N GLU A 90 14.82 -4.40 -11.30
CA GLU A 90 14.27 -5.13 -12.43
C GLU A 90 13.29 -6.21 -11.94
N GLU A 91 13.74 -7.03 -11.00
CA GLU A 91 12.93 -8.08 -10.36
C GLU A 91 11.70 -7.50 -9.66
N LEU A 92 11.87 -6.47 -8.83
CA LEU A 92 10.75 -5.84 -8.15
C LEU A 92 9.76 -5.22 -9.14
N SER A 93 10.26 -4.57 -10.19
CA SER A 93 9.41 -3.94 -11.20
C SER A 93 8.61 -4.96 -12.03
N ALA A 94 9.23 -6.09 -12.37
CA ALA A 94 8.58 -7.18 -13.08
C ALA A 94 7.47 -7.80 -12.23
N SER A 95 7.77 -8.14 -10.97
CA SER A 95 6.80 -8.71 -10.02
C SER A 95 5.66 -7.76 -9.68
N ALA A 96 5.91 -6.44 -9.67
CA ALA A 96 4.90 -5.42 -9.45
C ALA A 96 4.15 -5.00 -10.73
N GLY A 97 4.53 -5.50 -11.91
CA GLY A 97 3.90 -5.17 -13.18
C GLY A 97 4.11 -3.70 -13.62
N VAL A 98 5.24 -3.10 -13.27
CA VAL A 98 5.56 -1.68 -13.58
C VAL A 98 6.87 -1.58 -14.34
N ASN A 99 7.08 -0.46 -15.04
CA ASN A 99 8.38 -0.16 -15.66
C ASN A 99 9.42 0.16 -14.57
N SER A 100 10.62 -0.42 -14.67
CA SER A 100 11.76 -0.21 -13.77
C SER A 100 12.17 1.27 -13.58
N ALA A 101 12.08 2.10 -14.63
CA ALA A 101 12.34 3.54 -14.50
C ALA A 101 11.26 4.23 -13.65
N LYS A 102 10.00 3.79 -13.77
CA LYS A 102 8.88 4.31 -12.97
C LYS A 102 9.02 3.90 -11.52
N LEU A 103 9.37 2.64 -11.27
CA LEU A 103 9.68 2.13 -9.92
C LEU A 103 10.80 2.94 -9.27
N ARG A 104 11.94 3.14 -9.95
CA ARG A 104 13.05 3.93 -9.41
C ARG A 104 12.64 5.36 -9.08
N LYS A 105 11.84 5.98 -9.94
CA LYS A 105 11.26 7.31 -9.67
C LYS A 105 10.37 7.28 -8.42
N ASP A 106 9.50 6.29 -8.28
CA ASP A 106 8.62 6.19 -7.12
C ASP A 106 9.39 5.94 -5.82
N LEU A 107 10.40 5.08 -5.83
CA LEU A 107 11.24 4.82 -4.66
C LEU A 107 12.11 6.02 -4.28
N SER A 108 12.46 6.89 -5.24
CA SER A 108 13.22 8.11 -4.96
C SER A 108 12.49 9.09 -4.03
N TYR A 109 11.15 9.05 -3.96
CA TYR A 109 10.38 9.84 -2.98
C TYR A 109 10.58 9.37 -1.54
N LEU A 110 10.94 8.11 -1.33
CA LEU A 110 11.22 7.57 0.00
C LEU A 110 12.60 8.07 0.48
N GLY A 111 13.53 8.26 -0.46
CA GLY A 111 14.91 8.67 -0.21
C GLY A 111 15.88 7.92 -1.12
N SER A 112 17.18 8.07 -0.87
CA SER A 112 18.21 7.30 -1.56
C SER A 112 18.33 5.90 -0.93
N TYR A 113 17.47 4.99 -1.38
CA TYR A 113 17.54 3.58 -0.99
C TYR A 113 17.97 2.75 -2.17
N GLY A 114 18.86 1.80 -1.91
CA GLY A 114 19.41 0.90 -2.92
C GLY A 114 20.86 1.23 -3.27
N THR A 115 21.66 0.17 -3.41
CA THR A 115 23.07 0.27 -3.79
C THR A 115 23.21 -0.18 -5.23
N ARG A 116 23.88 0.63 -6.06
CA ARG A 116 24.11 0.31 -7.48
C ARG A 116 24.82 -1.04 -7.59
N GLY A 117 24.23 -1.98 -8.32
CA GLY A 117 24.75 -3.35 -8.48
C GLY A 117 24.35 -4.35 -7.39
N VAL A 118 23.69 -3.92 -6.30
CA VAL A 118 23.21 -4.79 -5.22
C VAL A 118 21.69 -4.81 -5.13
N GLY A 119 21.03 -3.69 -5.42
CA GLY A 119 19.58 -3.55 -5.30
C GLY A 119 19.18 -2.98 -3.93
N TYR A 120 17.96 -3.31 -3.49
CA TYR A 120 17.35 -2.81 -2.26
C TYR A 120 17.35 -3.88 -1.19
N GLU A 121 17.64 -3.51 0.06
CA GLU A 121 17.42 -4.40 1.19
C GLU A 121 15.91 -4.48 1.46
N VAL A 122 15.38 -5.70 1.49
CA VAL A 122 13.93 -5.96 1.46
C VAL A 122 13.26 -5.43 2.73
N ARG A 123 13.82 -5.71 3.92
CA ARG A 123 13.20 -5.33 5.20
C ARG A 123 13.18 -3.82 5.41
N VAL A 124 14.28 -3.14 5.09
CA VAL A 124 14.41 -1.68 5.11
C VAL A 124 13.38 -1.07 4.18
N LEU A 125 13.27 -1.57 2.94
CA LEU A 125 12.32 -1.01 1.98
C LEU A 125 10.87 -1.23 2.40
N VAL A 126 10.53 -2.40 2.96
CA VAL A 126 9.22 -2.66 3.58
C VAL A 126 8.91 -1.62 4.65
N SER A 127 9.78 -1.47 5.65
CA SER A 127 9.53 -0.53 6.76
C SER A 127 9.41 0.92 6.31
N GLN A 128 10.18 1.34 5.29
CA GLN A 128 10.08 2.70 4.75
C GLN A 128 8.75 2.92 4.01
N ILE A 129 8.32 1.95 3.21
CA ILE A 129 7.03 2.05 2.51
C ILE A 129 5.88 2.02 3.52
N GLU A 130 5.92 1.16 4.55
CA GLU A 130 4.92 1.13 5.63
C GLU A 130 4.81 2.48 6.34
N ARG A 131 5.95 3.09 6.69
CA ARG A 131 6.00 4.41 7.32
C ARG A 131 5.36 5.49 6.45
N ILE A 132 5.66 5.49 5.16
CA ILE A 132 5.11 6.48 4.21
C ILE A 132 3.63 6.27 3.92
N LEU A 133 3.17 5.01 3.89
CA LEU A 133 1.75 4.68 3.78
C LEU A 133 0.99 4.83 5.11
N GLY A 134 1.66 5.22 6.20
CA GLY A 134 1.03 5.40 7.51
C GLY A 134 0.58 4.09 8.18
N LEU A 135 1.22 2.97 7.83
CA LEU A 135 0.93 1.62 8.32
C LEU A 135 1.74 1.25 9.58
N THR A 136 2.48 2.20 10.17
CA THR A 136 3.17 2.03 11.47
C THR A 136 2.21 1.92 12.64
N ARG A 137 0.93 2.25 12.43
CA ARG A 137 -0.18 2.02 13.36
C ARG A 137 -1.24 1.18 12.67
N GLN A 138 -1.96 0.41 13.47
CA GLN A 138 -3.12 -0.32 12.98
C GLN A 138 -4.28 0.64 12.73
N HIS A 139 -4.96 0.44 11.60
CA HIS A 139 -6.18 1.13 11.23
C HIS A 139 -7.35 0.18 11.43
N ARG A 140 -8.06 0.35 12.55
CA ARG A 140 -9.16 -0.53 12.92
C ARG A 140 -10.33 -0.30 11.97
N VAL A 141 -10.89 -1.40 11.47
CA VAL A 141 -11.89 -1.41 10.39
C VAL A 141 -13.27 -1.82 10.91
N ALA A 142 -14.29 -1.06 10.54
CA ALA A 142 -15.68 -1.46 10.64
C ALA A 142 -16.22 -1.90 9.27
N VAL A 143 -17.01 -2.98 9.21
CA VAL A 143 -17.75 -3.39 8.01
C VAL A 143 -19.23 -3.20 8.25
N VAL A 144 -19.90 -2.48 7.35
CA VAL A 144 -21.35 -2.22 7.42
C VAL A 144 -22.07 -2.84 6.23
N GLY A 145 -23.10 -3.62 6.52
CA GLY A 145 -23.82 -4.44 5.54
C GLY A 145 -23.17 -5.82 5.42
N ILE A 146 -23.61 -6.77 6.23
CA ILE A 146 -23.15 -8.16 6.33
C ILE A 146 -24.00 -9.06 5.41
N GLY A 147 -24.18 -8.63 4.16
CA GLY A 147 -24.64 -9.49 3.07
C GLY A 147 -23.49 -10.35 2.50
N ASN A 148 -23.64 -10.90 1.30
CA ASN A 148 -22.61 -11.73 0.66
C ASN A 148 -21.21 -11.07 0.63
N LEU A 149 -21.15 -9.80 0.20
CA LEU A 149 -19.89 -9.06 0.12
C LEU A 149 -19.35 -8.72 1.52
N GLY A 150 -20.20 -8.24 2.42
CA GLY A 150 -19.80 -7.93 3.80
C GLY A 150 -19.25 -9.13 4.55
N HIS A 151 -19.88 -10.29 4.43
CA HIS A 151 -19.39 -11.55 4.98
C HIS A 151 -18.02 -11.93 4.42
N ALA A 152 -17.81 -11.78 3.11
CA ALA A 152 -16.51 -12.07 2.50
C ALA A 152 -15.42 -11.13 3.01
N LEU A 153 -15.73 -9.83 3.16
CA LEU A 153 -14.79 -8.82 3.68
C LEU A 153 -14.48 -9.02 5.17
N ALA A 154 -15.48 -9.36 5.97
CA ALA A 154 -15.32 -9.62 7.40
C ALA A 154 -14.40 -10.83 7.67
N ASN A 155 -14.43 -11.84 6.81
CA ASN A 155 -13.60 -13.05 6.92
C ASN A 155 -12.30 -12.97 6.11
N TYR A 156 -11.98 -11.81 5.52
CA TYR A 156 -10.77 -11.69 4.72
C TYR A 156 -9.53 -11.61 5.61
N GLY A 157 -8.85 -12.74 5.79
CA GLY A 157 -7.64 -12.86 6.62
C GLY A 157 -6.45 -12.01 6.17
N GLY A 158 -6.51 -11.39 4.98
CA GLY A 158 -5.45 -10.51 4.48
C GLY A 158 -5.46 -9.10 5.07
N PHE A 159 -6.52 -8.67 5.78
CA PHE A 159 -6.54 -7.32 6.36
C PHE A 159 -5.69 -7.18 7.64
N PRO A 160 -5.78 -8.07 8.66
CA PRO A 160 -5.01 -7.90 9.89
C PRO A 160 -3.49 -7.86 9.65
N GLY A 161 -2.97 -8.76 8.80
CA GLY A 161 -1.55 -8.80 8.43
C GLY A 161 -1.05 -7.59 7.64
N ARG A 162 -1.96 -6.73 7.16
CA ARG A 162 -1.64 -5.48 6.44
C ARG A 162 -1.91 -4.23 7.27
N GLY A 163 -2.13 -4.38 8.58
CA GLY A 163 -2.40 -3.26 9.49
C GLY A 163 -3.86 -2.82 9.52
N PHE A 164 -4.80 -3.62 9.01
CA PHE A 164 -6.23 -3.29 8.94
C PHE A 164 -7.10 -4.31 9.71
N PRO A 165 -6.95 -4.50 11.02
CA PRO A 165 -7.79 -5.45 11.74
C PRO A 165 -9.28 -5.06 11.64
N VAL A 166 -10.13 -6.01 11.24
CA VAL A 166 -11.59 -5.85 11.32
C VAL A 166 -11.99 -6.03 12.78
N GLU A 167 -12.72 -5.06 13.32
CA GLU A 167 -13.05 -5.05 14.76
C GLU A 167 -14.51 -4.74 15.07
N ALA A 168 -15.29 -4.33 14.08
CA ALA A 168 -16.71 -4.07 14.25
C ALA A 168 -17.48 -4.44 12.99
N LEU A 169 -18.64 -5.08 13.18
CA LEU A 169 -19.54 -5.49 12.11
C LEU A 169 -20.92 -4.92 12.40
N PHE A 170 -21.59 -4.39 11.38
CA PHE A 170 -22.90 -3.76 11.53
C PHE A 170 -23.88 -4.20 10.47
N ASP A 171 -25.11 -4.50 10.89
CA ASP A 171 -26.24 -4.75 9.99
C ASP A 171 -27.56 -4.23 10.61
N THR A 172 -28.64 -4.28 9.83
CA THR A 172 -30.01 -4.01 10.27
C THR A 172 -30.85 -5.28 10.38
N ASP A 173 -30.41 -6.39 9.77
CA ASP A 173 -31.09 -7.69 9.82
C ASP A 173 -31.11 -8.23 11.27
N PRO A 174 -32.28 -8.32 11.92
CA PRO A 174 -32.41 -8.84 13.29
C PRO A 174 -31.85 -10.25 13.45
N ASP A 175 -31.89 -11.07 12.40
CA ASP A 175 -31.41 -12.44 12.44
C ASP A 175 -29.88 -12.51 12.46
N LEU A 176 -29.18 -11.46 11.99
CA LEU A 176 -27.72 -11.37 12.05
C LEU A 176 -27.22 -10.76 13.37
N ILE A 177 -28.03 -9.95 14.06
CA ILE A 177 -27.58 -9.22 15.25
C ILE A 177 -27.14 -10.21 16.35
N GLY A 178 -25.93 -10.00 16.87
CA GLY A 178 -25.29 -10.86 17.87
C GLY A 178 -24.62 -12.11 17.29
N ILE A 179 -24.91 -12.50 16.05
CA ILE A 179 -24.24 -13.64 15.41
C ILE A 179 -22.77 -13.27 15.14
N PRO A 180 -21.81 -14.10 15.58
CA PRO A 180 -20.40 -13.85 15.31
C PRO A 180 -20.05 -14.21 13.85
N VAL A 181 -19.41 -13.28 13.15
CA VAL A 181 -18.78 -13.49 11.85
C VAL A 181 -17.29 -13.25 12.01
N GLY A 182 -16.46 -14.24 11.69
CA GLY A 182 -15.02 -14.16 11.94
C GLY A 182 -14.67 -13.97 13.43
N GLY A 183 -15.56 -14.38 14.34
CA GLY A 183 -15.41 -14.19 15.79
C GLY A 183 -15.86 -12.82 16.31
N ILE A 184 -16.37 -11.94 15.46
CA ILE A 184 -16.83 -10.59 15.83
C ILE A 184 -18.37 -10.56 15.79
N PRO A 185 -19.06 -10.16 16.87
CA PRO A 185 -20.51 -10.08 16.86
C PRO A 185 -21.00 -8.95 15.96
N VAL A 186 -22.04 -9.21 15.18
CA VAL A 186 -22.72 -8.18 14.39
C VAL A 186 -23.56 -7.30 15.32
N SER A 187 -23.36 -5.99 15.27
CA SER A 187 -24.10 -4.99 16.04
C SER A 187 -25.14 -4.29 15.16
N HIS A 188 -26.17 -3.72 15.78
CA HIS A 188 -27.17 -2.96 15.02
C HIS A 188 -26.57 -1.65 14.47
N LEU A 189 -27.05 -1.18 13.31
CA LEU A 189 -26.58 0.04 12.65
C LEU A 189 -26.60 1.30 13.55
N GLU A 190 -27.58 1.37 14.46
CA GLU A 190 -27.70 2.47 15.44
C GLU A 190 -26.49 2.59 16.38
N GLU A 191 -25.78 1.49 16.63
CA GLU A 191 -24.63 1.44 17.51
C GLU A 191 -23.34 1.96 16.86
N ILE A 192 -23.35 2.25 15.55
CA ILE A 192 -22.16 2.69 14.79
C ILE A 192 -21.43 3.85 15.50
N PRO A 193 -22.08 4.98 15.86
CA PRO A 193 -21.34 6.11 16.41
C PRO A 193 -20.64 5.75 17.74
N ARG A 194 -21.33 5.01 18.61
CA ARG A 194 -20.81 4.60 19.91
C ARG A 194 -19.66 3.61 19.77
N ILE A 195 -19.87 2.51 19.04
CA ILE A 195 -18.88 1.44 18.88
C ILE A 195 -17.65 1.94 18.12
N CYS A 196 -17.82 2.77 17.09
CA CYS A 196 -16.68 3.32 16.35
C CYS A 196 -15.82 4.23 17.22
N ALA A 197 -16.43 5.07 18.04
CA ALA A 197 -15.71 5.94 18.97
C ALA A 197 -14.97 5.12 20.05
N GLU A 198 -15.66 4.18 20.70
CA GLU A 198 -15.08 3.33 21.75
C GLU A 198 -13.91 2.48 21.25
N ARG A 199 -14.03 1.91 20.05
CA ARG A 199 -13.01 1.06 19.44
C ARG A 199 -11.99 1.83 18.63
N GLN A 200 -12.11 3.16 18.53
CA GLN A 200 -11.23 4.00 17.73
C GLN A 200 -11.12 3.53 16.26
N ILE A 201 -12.26 3.19 15.67
CA ILE A 201 -12.35 2.79 14.25
C ILE A 201 -11.94 3.98 13.38
N SER A 202 -10.91 3.80 12.56
CA SER A 202 -10.44 4.84 11.65
C SER A 202 -10.95 4.64 10.21
N VAL A 203 -11.32 3.41 9.85
CA VAL A 203 -11.77 3.04 8.50
C VAL A 203 -13.14 2.35 8.53
N GLY A 204 -14.08 2.84 7.73
CA GLY A 204 -15.37 2.19 7.52
C GLY A 204 -15.49 1.59 6.12
N ILE A 205 -15.95 0.35 6.01
CA ILE A 205 -16.30 -0.28 4.73
C ILE A 205 -17.82 -0.32 4.61
N ILE A 206 -18.35 0.25 3.54
CA ILE A 206 -19.79 0.26 3.25
C ILE A 206 -20.07 -0.74 2.13
N ALA A 207 -20.75 -1.83 2.48
CA ALA A 207 -21.20 -2.89 1.59
C ALA A 207 -22.74 -3.03 1.61
N THR A 208 -23.44 -1.91 1.81
CA THR A 208 -24.91 -1.85 1.88
C THR A 208 -25.54 -1.55 0.52
N PRO A 209 -26.87 -1.73 0.37
CA PRO A 209 -27.61 -1.18 -0.75
C PRO A 209 -27.42 0.35 -0.90
N PRO A 210 -27.59 0.91 -2.11
CA PRO A 210 -27.39 2.35 -2.37
C PRO A 210 -28.25 3.26 -1.49
N THR A 211 -29.48 2.84 -1.20
CA THR A 211 -30.46 3.62 -0.43
C THR A 211 -30.05 3.85 1.01
N ALA A 212 -29.26 2.94 1.60
CA ALA A 212 -28.78 3.03 2.98
C ALA A 212 -27.41 3.70 3.10
N ALA A 213 -26.60 3.69 2.03
CA ALA A 213 -25.17 4.00 2.09
C ALA A 213 -24.83 5.40 2.64
N GLN A 214 -25.60 6.43 2.30
CA GLN A 214 -25.37 7.78 2.85
C GLN A 214 -25.60 7.82 4.36
N SER A 215 -26.72 7.27 4.83
CA SER A 215 -27.04 7.27 6.27
C SER A 215 -26.00 6.50 7.10
N VAL A 216 -25.46 5.42 6.54
CA VAL A 216 -24.36 4.64 7.12
C VAL A 216 -23.09 5.50 7.19
N CYS A 217 -22.76 6.19 6.10
CA CYS A 217 -21.61 7.08 6.05
C CYS A 217 -21.69 8.18 7.11
N ASP A 218 -22.84 8.85 7.23
CA ASP A 218 -23.06 9.90 8.21
C ASP A 218 -22.86 9.41 9.65
N ARG A 219 -23.30 8.19 9.96
CA ARG A 219 -23.09 7.54 11.27
C ARG A 219 -21.64 7.19 11.52
N LEU A 220 -20.93 6.66 10.52
CA LEU A 220 -19.49 6.36 10.61
C LEU A 220 -18.71 7.64 10.90
N VAL A 221 -19.01 8.72 10.16
CA VAL A 221 -18.39 10.04 10.38
C VAL A 221 -18.69 10.57 11.78
N THR A 222 -19.93 10.43 12.25
CA THR A 222 -20.31 10.80 13.63
C THR A 222 -19.52 10.00 14.67
N GLY A 223 -19.21 8.73 14.38
CA GLY A 223 -18.37 7.87 15.21
C GLY A 223 -16.87 8.15 15.13
N GLY A 224 -16.44 9.17 14.36
CA GLY A 224 -15.04 9.56 14.23
C GLY A 224 -14.25 8.87 13.12
N VAL A 225 -14.91 8.11 12.23
CA VAL A 225 -14.26 7.46 11.08
C VAL A 225 -13.76 8.52 10.09
N GLN A 226 -12.51 8.37 9.66
CA GLN A 226 -11.81 9.34 8.79
C GLN A 226 -11.71 8.86 7.34
N CYS A 227 -11.74 7.56 7.11
CA CYS A 227 -11.63 6.98 5.77
C CYS A 227 -12.79 6.01 5.52
N VAL A 228 -13.39 6.09 4.33
CA VAL A 228 -14.49 5.21 3.93
C VAL A 228 -14.15 4.50 2.63
N LEU A 229 -14.21 3.16 2.64
CA LEU A 229 -14.16 2.34 1.44
C LEU A 229 -15.60 2.00 1.03
N ASN A 230 -16.07 2.60 -0.06
CA ASN A 230 -17.45 2.49 -0.49
C ASN A 230 -17.62 1.50 -1.65
N PHE A 231 -18.32 0.40 -1.41
CA PHE A 231 -18.74 -0.56 -2.44
C PHE A 231 -20.17 -0.31 -2.94
N ALA A 232 -20.94 0.56 -2.27
CA ALA A 232 -22.27 0.91 -2.76
C ALA A 232 -22.15 1.74 -4.06
N PRO A 233 -22.95 1.45 -5.10
CA PRO A 233 -22.89 2.15 -6.38
C PRO A 233 -23.57 3.53 -6.32
N VAL A 234 -23.13 4.36 -5.39
CA VAL A 234 -23.60 5.74 -5.17
C VAL A 234 -22.43 6.63 -4.75
N VAL A 235 -22.51 7.91 -5.07
CA VAL A 235 -21.56 8.92 -4.61
C VAL A 235 -21.98 9.40 -3.23
N LEU A 236 -21.08 9.26 -2.24
CA LEU A 236 -21.32 9.70 -0.87
C LEU A 236 -20.94 11.18 -0.71
N ARG A 237 -21.71 11.88 0.11
CA ARG A 237 -21.40 13.24 0.57
C ARG A 237 -20.71 13.15 1.92
N VAL A 238 -19.52 13.72 2.03
CA VAL A 238 -18.71 13.68 3.24
C VAL A 238 -18.11 15.06 3.55
N PRO A 239 -17.81 15.37 4.81
CA PRO A 239 -17.08 16.58 5.16
C PRO A 239 -15.62 16.50 4.68
N ALA A 240 -14.95 17.66 4.56
CA ALA A 240 -13.62 17.78 3.97
C ALA A 240 -12.50 16.99 4.69
N HIS A 241 -12.71 16.60 5.95
CA HIS A 241 -11.74 15.83 6.74
C HIS A 241 -11.90 14.30 6.57
N VAL A 242 -12.87 13.85 5.77
CA VAL A 242 -13.15 12.44 5.52
C VAL A 242 -12.81 12.10 4.07
N GLU A 243 -12.02 11.05 3.89
CA GLU A 243 -11.66 10.55 2.58
C GLU A 243 -12.56 9.37 2.18
N VAL A 244 -13.07 9.38 0.94
CA VAL A 244 -13.90 8.29 0.41
C VAL A 244 -13.22 7.69 -0.81
N ARG A 245 -12.97 6.38 -0.76
CA ARG A 245 -12.52 5.60 -1.92
C ARG A 245 -13.64 4.71 -2.41
N LYS A 246 -14.10 4.93 -3.64
CA LYS A 246 -15.10 4.07 -4.29
C LYS A 246 -14.43 2.82 -4.88
N VAL A 247 -15.06 1.67 -4.71
CA VAL A 247 -14.72 0.43 -5.43
C VAL A 247 -15.91 0.01 -6.27
N ASP A 248 -15.71 -0.08 -7.59
CA ASP A 248 -16.75 -0.47 -8.54
C ASP A 248 -16.22 -1.63 -9.40
N LEU A 249 -16.46 -2.86 -8.93
CA LEU A 249 -15.95 -4.06 -9.59
C LEU A 249 -16.47 -4.20 -11.04
N ALA A 250 -17.67 -3.68 -11.32
CA ALA A 250 -18.24 -3.71 -12.67
C ALA A 250 -17.47 -2.78 -13.61
N VAL A 251 -17.12 -1.57 -13.17
CA VAL A 251 -16.28 -0.65 -13.94
C VAL A 251 -14.89 -1.25 -14.20
N GLU A 252 -14.28 -1.91 -13.22
CA GLU A 252 -13.00 -2.59 -13.40
C GLU A 252 -13.08 -3.68 -14.49
N LEU A 253 -14.15 -4.48 -14.50
CA LEU A 253 -14.38 -5.50 -15.54
C LEU A 253 -14.61 -4.87 -16.92
N GLN A 254 -15.30 -3.72 -17.02
CA GLN A 254 -15.48 -2.99 -18.27
C GLN A 254 -14.15 -2.48 -18.84
N ILE A 255 -13.26 -1.96 -17.98
CA ILE A 255 -11.91 -1.55 -18.36
C ILE A 255 -11.11 -2.74 -18.91
N LEU A 256 -11.21 -3.90 -18.25
CA LEU A 256 -10.56 -5.12 -18.74
C LEU A 256 -11.12 -5.56 -20.11
N SER A 257 -12.44 -5.47 -20.30
CA SER A 257 -13.09 -5.77 -21.59
C SER A 257 -12.59 -4.87 -22.72
N PHE A 258 -12.42 -3.57 -22.46
CA PHE A 258 -11.83 -2.63 -23.42
C PHE A 258 -10.42 -3.04 -23.86
N HIS A 259 -9.58 -3.52 -22.94
CA HIS A 259 -8.24 -3.98 -23.27
C HIS A 259 -8.23 -5.27 -24.10
N VAL A 260 -9.18 -6.17 -23.87
CA VAL A 260 -9.36 -7.37 -24.70
C VAL A 260 -9.76 -6.98 -26.12
N ALA A 261 -10.76 -6.10 -26.27
CA ALA A 261 -11.21 -5.60 -27.57
C ALA A 261 -10.07 -4.92 -28.34
N ARG A 262 -9.34 -3.99 -27.71
CA ARG A 262 -8.23 -3.28 -28.35
C ARG A 262 -7.09 -4.21 -28.79
N ARG A 263 -6.82 -5.29 -28.04
CA ARG A 263 -5.83 -6.30 -28.43
C ARG A 263 -6.30 -7.11 -29.63
N ALA A 264 -7.59 -7.45 -29.70
CA ALA A 264 -8.18 -8.14 -30.84
C ALA A 264 -8.12 -7.26 -32.09
N ASP A 265 -8.53 -5.99 -32.00
CA ASP A 265 -8.47 -5.03 -33.13
C ASP A 265 -7.04 -4.84 -33.65
N HIS A 266 -6.06 -4.75 -32.75
CA HIS A 266 -4.66 -4.64 -33.12
C HIS A 266 -4.12 -5.92 -33.77
N ALA A 267 -4.54 -7.11 -33.29
CA ALA A 267 -4.18 -8.37 -33.90
C ALA A 267 -4.77 -8.51 -35.31
N GLU A 268 -6.01 -8.09 -35.52
CA GLU A 268 -6.66 -8.07 -36.82
C GLU A 268 -6.04 -7.05 -37.78
N ALA A 269 -5.66 -5.87 -37.30
CA ALA A 269 -4.97 -4.85 -38.11
C ALA A 269 -3.58 -5.35 -38.56
N VAL A 270 -2.84 -6.03 -37.68
CA VAL A 270 -1.56 -6.66 -38.03
C VAL A 270 -1.76 -7.81 -39.02
N ALA A 271 -2.81 -8.61 -38.88
CA ALA A 271 -3.14 -9.68 -39.82
C ALA A 271 -3.51 -9.13 -41.22
N ARG A 272 -4.32 -8.06 -41.27
CA ARG A 272 -4.66 -7.35 -42.53
C ARG A 272 -3.43 -6.75 -43.21
N ASN A 273 -2.48 -6.22 -42.44
CA ASN A 273 -1.25 -5.64 -43.01
C ASN A 273 -0.24 -6.69 -43.51
N ARG A 274 -0.28 -7.92 -42.97
CA ARG A 274 0.49 -9.07 -43.48
C ARG A 274 -0.13 -9.72 -44.72
N GLY A 275 -1.40 -9.44 -45.02
CA GLY A 275 -2.14 -9.97 -46.17
C GLY A 275 -1.98 -9.16 -47.47
N ASN A 276 -1.21 -8.07 -47.47
CA ASN A 276 -0.94 -7.27 -48.67
C ASN A 276 0.51 -7.46 -49.16
N PRO A 277 0.85 -8.56 -49.85
CA PRO A 277 2.10 -8.66 -50.57
C PRO A 277 2.04 -7.65 -51.72
N GLY A 278 2.83 -6.58 -51.62
CA GLY A 278 2.85 -5.52 -52.62
C GLY A 278 2.97 -6.09 -54.04
N LEU A 279 2.10 -5.60 -54.93
CA LEU A 279 2.28 -5.71 -56.37
C LEU A 279 3.69 -5.20 -56.73
N PRO A 280 4.55 -6.00 -57.40
CA PRO A 280 5.84 -5.52 -57.87
C PRO A 280 5.62 -4.40 -58.89
N GLY A 281 6.34 -3.29 -58.70
CA GLY A 281 6.25 -2.10 -59.53
C GLY A 281 6.46 -2.40 -61.01
N ALA A 282 5.44 -2.06 -61.81
CA ALA A 282 5.55 -2.02 -63.26
C ALA A 282 5.90 -0.59 -63.69
N GLY A 283 7.06 -0.45 -64.34
CA GLY A 283 7.27 0.50 -65.42
C GLY A 283 7.63 1.94 -65.04
N LEU A 284 8.92 2.25 -65.10
CA LEU A 284 9.44 3.58 -65.39
C LEU A 284 8.78 4.19 -66.65
N PRO A 285 8.41 5.48 -66.68
CA PRO A 285 8.28 6.20 -67.93
C PRO A 285 9.67 6.58 -68.42
N THR A 286 10.00 6.13 -69.64
CA THR A 286 11.20 6.54 -70.38
C THR A 286 11.12 8.01 -70.76
N ASP A 287 12.23 8.69 -70.50
CA ASP A 287 12.65 10.00 -70.98
C ASP A 287 12.35 10.20 -72.47
N ASN A 288 11.73 11.34 -72.81
CA ASN A 288 11.80 11.93 -74.14
C ASN A 288 11.43 13.42 -74.08
N GLY A 289 12.45 14.27 -74.12
CA GLY A 289 12.47 15.45 -74.99
C GLY A 289 12.31 16.82 -74.35
N GLY A 290 13.40 17.60 -74.37
CA GLY A 290 13.36 18.95 -74.95
C GLY A 290 13.22 20.14 -74.00
N THR A 291 14.34 20.84 -73.81
CA THR A 291 14.52 22.31 -73.92
C THR A 291 13.64 23.29 -73.12
N GLY A 292 14.31 24.22 -72.42
CA GLY A 292 13.79 25.53 -72.00
C GLY A 292 13.76 25.68 -70.49
N ASP A 293 14.80 26.26 -69.88
CA ASP A 293 14.93 27.70 -69.59
C ASP A 293 13.98 28.21 -68.49
N GLY A 294 14.51 29.04 -67.59
CA GLY A 294 13.69 29.95 -66.78
C GLY A 294 13.60 29.70 -65.26
N ARG A 295 14.61 30.20 -64.54
CA ARG A 295 14.52 31.17 -63.42
C ARG A 295 13.40 31.07 -62.36
N ASN A 296 13.87 31.11 -61.10
CA ASN A 296 13.47 31.97 -59.97
C ASN A 296 12.07 31.90 -59.32
N GLY A 297 12.11 32.01 -57.98
CA GLY A 297 11.11 32.73 -57.17
C GLY A 297 10.24 31.80 -56.31
N ALA A 298 10.53 31.63 -55.02
CA ALA A 298 10.18 32.53 -53.92
C ALA A 298 8.71 32.41 -53.46
N GLY A 299 8.55 32.03 -52.19
CA GLY A 299 7.72 32.80 -51.27
C GLY A 299 6.31 32.29 -50.95
N THR A 300 6.09 32.15 -49.64
CA THR A 300 4.83 32.46 -48.92
C THR A 300 3.68 31.46 -49.11
N ASP A 301 2.74 31.24 -48.20
CA ASP A 301 2.48 31.68 -46.82
C ASP A 301 1.38 30.74 -46.27
N GLY A 302 1.15 30.78 -44.95
CA GLY A 302 -0.13 30.56 -44.25
C GLY A 302 -1.05 29.38 -44.65
N GLY A 303 -1.61 28.61 -43.72
CA GLY A 303 -1.96 28.86 -42.34
C GLY A 303 -3.17 27.98 -41.98
N LEU A 304 -3.57 28.06 -40.71
CA LEU A 304 -4.82 27.52 -40.13
C LEU A 304 -4.84 25.97 -40.03
N GLY A 305 -4.89 25.33 -38.87
CA GLY A 305 -5.60 25.67 -37.64
C GLY A 305 -6.85 24.79 -37.55
N MET A 306 -6.85 23.76 -36.68
CA MET A 306 -8.12 23.21 -36.19
C MET A 306 -7.99 22.56 -34.81
N VAL A 307 -8.95 22.96 -33.97
CA VAL A 307 -9.19 22.65 -32.57
C VAL A 307 -9.77 21.23 -32.42
N VAL A 308 -9.34 20.52 -31.37
CA VAL A 308 -9.88 19.23 -30.95
C VAL A 308 -10.71 19.44 -29.68
N ARG A 309 -11.92 18.90 -29.66
CA ARG A 309 -12.66 18.56 -28.44
C ARG A 309 -12.40 17.11 -28.10
#